data_AF-A0A6G8C7I1-F1
#
_entry.id   AF-A0A6G8C7I1-F1
#
_cell.length_a   1.000
_cell.length_b   1.000
_cell.length_c   1.000
_cell.angle_alpha   90.00
_cell.angle_beta   90.00
_cell.angle_gamma   90.00
#
_symmetry.space_group_name_H-M   'P 1'
#
loop_
_entity.id
_entity.type
_entity.pdbx_description
1 polymer ?
#
loop_
_entity_poly.entity_id
_entity_poly.type
_entity_poly.pdbx_seq_one_letter_code
_entity_poly.pdbx_strand_id
1 'polypeptide(L)'
;MTPAGREQLAARIEAERSSVDHDQLHAAYDEFHHLNTEFKTLVTDWQVRGGQPNDHTDAAYDVGIMNRLADLDARWQPLLKQMLALAPRMAPYPARFAVALAKMRAGDSAWFARPILDSYHTVWFELHEDLIGLLGLSREAEAAAGRAE
;
A
#
# COMPACT_ATOMS: atom_id res chain seq x y z
N MET A 1 -15.33 -18.42 13.03
CA MET A 1 -15.44 -17.29 13.99
C MET A 1 -16.77 -17.38 14.71
N THR A 2 -16.78 -17.26 16.03
CA THR A 2 -18.04 -17.26 16.82
C THR A 2 -18.71 -15.87 16.78
N PRO A 3 -20.02 -15.76 17.05
CA PRO A 3 -20.70 -14.47 17.16
C PRO A 3 -20.03 -13.51 18.17
N ALA A 4 -19.65 -14.01 19.35
CA ALA A 4 -18.94 -13.24 20.37
C ALA A 4 -17.56 -12.74 19.90
N GLY A 5 -16.84 -13.53 19.09
CA GLY A 5 -15.57 -13.12 18.50
C GLY A 5 -15.71 -12.00 17.46
N ARG A 6 -16.85 -11.93 16.76
CA ARG A 6 -17.14 -10.83 15.82
C ARG A 6 -17.45 -9.53 16.54
N GLU A 7 -18.27 -9.57 17.58
CA GLU A 7 -18.61 -8.39 18.38
C GLU A 7 -17.39 -7.81 19.08
N GLN A 8 -16.53 -8.67 19.64
CA GLN A 8 -15.32 -8.23 20.32
C GLN A 8 -14.28 -7.65 19.35
N LEU A 9 -14.20 -8.18 18.12
CA LEU A 9 -13.38 -7.61 17.05
C LEU A 9 -13.92 -6.25 16.60
N ALA A 10 -15.22 -6.14 16.36
CA ALA A 10 -15.86 -4.88 15.96
C ALA A 10 -15.67 -3.78 17.02
N ALA A 11 -15.83 -4.12 18.31
CA ALA A 11 -15.60 -3.17 19.40
C ALA A 11 -14.14 -2.69 19.47
N ARG A 12 -13.17 -3.57 19.17
CA ARG A 12 -11.74 -3.19 19.13
C ARG A 12 -11.43 -2.26 17.95
N ILE A 13 -11.99 -2.56 16.78
CA ILE A 13 -11.86 -1.72 15.58
C ILE A 13 -12.47 -0.33 15.85
N GLU A 14 -13.65 -0.27 16.46
CA GLU A 14 -14.31 1.01 16.75
C GLU A 14 -13.56 1.83 17.81
N ALA A 15 -13.05 1.16 18.86
CA ALA A 15 -12.25 1.83 19.88
C ALA A 15 -10.94 2.38 19.31
N GLU A 16 -10.30 1.63 18.42
CA GLU A 16 -9.11 2.08 17.70
C GLU A 16 -9.44 3.28 16.81
N ARG A 17 -10.48 3.18 15.97
CA ARG A 17 -10.96 4.28 15.13
C ARG A 17 -11.24 5.54 15.96
N SER A 18 -11.91 5.41 17.09
CA SER A 18 -12.26 6.55 17.95
C SER A 18 -11.05 7.19 18.65
N SER A 19 -9.91 6.49 18.69
CA SER A 19 -8.69 6.98 19.35
C SER A 19 -7.72 7.72 18.41
N VAL A 20 -7.93 7.61 17.09
CA VAL A 20 -7.08 8.27 16.09
C VAL A 20 -7.52 9.73 15.91
N ASP A 21 -6.56 10.61 15.67
CA ASP A 21 -6.84 11.96 15.18
C ASP A 21 -7.28 11.87 13.70
N HIS A 22 -8.60 11.92 13.48
CA HIS A 22 -9.22 11.77 12.16
C HIS A 22 -8.80 12.86 11.18
N ASP A 23 -8.65 14.09 11.64
CA ASP A 23 -8.30 15.22 10.77
C ASP A 23 -6.86 15.06 10.25
N GLN A 24 -5.93 14.70 11.15
CA GLN A 24 -4.54 14.42 10.76
C GLN A 24 -4.43 13.17 9.89
N LEU A 25 -5.23 12.13 10.15
CA LEU A 25 -5.23 10.92 9.32
C LEU A 25 -5.81 11.19 7.93
N HIS A 26 -6.86 12.01 7.82
CA HIS A 26 -7.45 12.38 6.53
C HIS A 26 -6.47 13.18 5.69
N ALA A 27 -5.77 14.15 6.28
CA ALA A 27 -4.73 14.91 5.59
C ALA A 27 -3.59 13.99 5.08
N ALA A 28 -3.15 13.04 5.91
CA ALA A 28 -2.16 12.05 5.50
C ALA A 28 -2.67 11.13 4.39
N TYR A 29 -3.96 10.78 4.40
CA TYR A 29 -4.61 9.97 3.38
C TYR A 29 -4.74 10.71 2.04
N ASP A 30 -5.00 12.02 2.07
CA ASP A 30 -4.98 12.87 0.87
C ASP A 30 -3.60 12.90 0.21
N GLU A 31 -2.53 13.02 1.00
CA GLU A 31 -1.16 12.90 0.49
C GLU A 31 -0.87 11.50 -0.08
N PHE A 32 -1.36 10.46 0.59
CA PHE A 32 -1.24 9.08 0.12
C PHE A 32 -1.91 8.86 -1.23
N HIS A 33 -3.03 9.52 -1.54
CA HIS A 33 -3.71 9.38 -2.83
C HIS A 33 -2.83 9.74 -4.03
N HIS A 34 -2.00 10.77 -3.89
CA HIS A 34 -1.06 11.16 -4.93
C HIS A 34 -0.01 10.07 -5.17
N LEU A 35 0.56 9.52 -4.09
CA LEU A 35 1.51 8.41 -4.17
C LEU A 35 0.85 7.12 -4.70
N ASN A 36 -0.39 6.85 -4.31
CA ASN A 36 -1.14 5.68 -4.77
C ASN A 36 -1.39 5.72 -6.28
N THR A 37 -1.73 6.89 -6.82
CA THR A 37 -1.92 7.08 -8.27
C THR A 37 -0.64 6.81 -9.04
N GLU A 38 0.49 7.30 -8.54
CA GLU A 38 1.80 7.05 -9.13
C GLU A 38 2.19 5.57 -9.02
N PHE A 39 1.95 4.95 -7.86
CA PHE A 39 2.22 3.53 -7.64
C PHE A 39 1.41 2.63 -8.58
N LYS A 40 0.13 2.92 -8.79
CA LYS A 40 -0.71 2.20 -9.78
C LYS A 40 -0.15 2.30 -11.19
N THR A 41 0.39 3.46 -11.55
CA THR A 41 1.04 3.65 -12.85
C THR A 41 2.31 2.80 -12.93
N LEU A 42 3.12 2.74 -11.87
CA LEU A 42 4.30 1.87 -11.82
C LEU A 42 3.95 0.38 -11.92
N VAL A 43 2.88 -0.06 -11.27
CA VAL A 43 2.38 -1.44 -11.37
C VAL A 43 1.91 -1.75 -12.79
N THR A 44 1.20 -0.80 -13.41
CA THR A 44 0.77 -0.93 -14.81
C THR A 44 1.96 -1.00 -15.76
N ASP A 45 2.93 -0.10 -15.62
CA ASP A 45 4.17 -0.09 -16.42
C ASP A 45 4.96 -1.40 -16.22
N TRP A 46 4.97 -1.94 -15.00
CA TRP A 46 5.63 -3.20 -14.68
C TRP A 46 4.95 -4.39 -15.37
N GLN A 47 3.62 -4.41 -15.40
CA GLN A 47 2.82 -5.51 -15.92
C GLN A 47 2.57 -5.44 -17.44
N VAL A 48 2.51 -4.24 -18.03
CA VAL A 48 2.08 -4.00 -19.41
C VAL A 48 3.08 -3.11 -20.14
N ARG A 49 3.56 -3.59 -21.29
CA ARG A 49 4.44 -2.84 -22.18
C ARG A 49 3.91 -2.90 -23.61
N GLY A 50 3.70 -1.74 -24.22
CA GLY A 50 3.19 -1.66 -25.60
C GLY A 50 1.79 -2.27 -25.78
N GLY A 51 0.97 -2.30 -24.71
CA GLY A 51 -0.37 -2.88 -24.72
C GLY A 51 -0.41 -4.41 -24.61
N GLN A 52 0.71 -5.07 -24.33
CA GLN A 52 0.82 -6.49 -24.06
C GLN A 52 1.41 -6.73 -22.67
N PRO A 53 1.23 -7.91 -22.06
CA PRO A 53 1.95 -8.27 -20.85
C PRO A 53 3.46 -8.07 -21.04
N ASN A 54 4.11 -7.41 -20.09
CA ASN A 54 5.56 -7.23 -20.08
C ASN A 54 6.22 -8.61 -19.92
N ASP A 55 7.05 -9.01 -20.88
CA ASP A 55 7.75 -10.29 -20.87
C ASP A 55 9.06 -10.27 -20.07
N HIS A 56 9.44 -9.10 -19.54
CA HIS A 56 10.64 -8.87 -18.74
C HIS A 56 11.95 -9.25 -19.45
N THR A 57 11.98 -9.22 -20.79
CA THR A 57 13.20 -9.48 -21.58
C THR A 57 14.14 -8.27 -21.69
N ASP A 58 13.62 -7.07 -21.40
CA ASP A 58 14.37 -5.81 -21.41
C ASP A 58 14.74 -5.39 -19.98
N ALA A 59 15.91 -5.82 -19.54
CA ALA A 59 16.40 -5.53 -18.20
C ALA A 59 16.58 -4.01 -17.94
N ALA A 60 16.86 -3.20 -18.95
CA ALA A 60 17.03 -1.77 -18.77
C ALA A 60 15.69 -1.08 -18.47
N TYR A 61 14.62 -1.51 -19.14
CA TYR A 61 13.25 -1.06 -18.86
C TYR A 61 12.84 -1.41 -17.42
N ASP A 62 13.03 -2.68 -17.02
CA ASP A 62 12.68 -3.15 -15.68
C ASP A 62 13.47 -2.42 -14.59
N VAL A 63 14.77 -2.21 -14.77
CA VAL A 63 15.60 -1.40 -13.84
C VAL A 63 15.10 0.05 -13.75
N GLY A 64 14.65 0.62 -14.87
CA GLY A 64 14.04 1.96 -14.88
C GLY A 64 12.79 2.05 -13.99
N ILE A 65 11.92 1.05 -14.03
CA ILE A 65 10.72 0.99 -13.17
C ILE A 65 11.12 0.79 -11.70
N MET A 66 12.10 -0.07 -11.42
CA MET A 66 12.62 -0.31 -10.07
C MET A 66 13.20 0.96 -9.44
N ASN A 67 13.91 1.78 -10.21
CA ASN A 67 14.43 3.06 -9.73
C ASN A 67 13.29 4.04 -9.39
N ARG A 68 12.27 4.16 -10.26
CA ARG A 68 11.09 4.98 -9.99
C ARG A 68 10.34 4.51 -8.73
N LEU A 69 10.26 3.20 -8.50
CA LEU A 69 9.69 2.67 -7.26
C LEU A 69 10.53 3.07 -6.03
N ALA A 70 11.87 3.02 -6.13
CA ALA A 70 12.73 3.45 -5.03
C ALA A 70 12.55 4.95 -4.71
N ASP A 71 12.36 5.79 -5.73
CA ASP A 71 12.06 7.22 -5.57
C ASP A 71 10.66 7.46 -4.95
N LEU A 72 9.69 6.61 -5.28
CA LEU A 72 8.37 6.61 -4.63
C LEU A 72 8.46 6.17 -3.17
N ASP A 73 9.16 5.08 -2.89
CA ASP A 73 9.38 4.59 -1.53
C ASP A 73 10.06 5.66 -0.66
N ALA A 74 11.06 6.36 -1.17
CA ALA A 74 11.74 7.44 -0.43
C ALA A 74 10.80 8.57 0.01
N ARG A 75 9.77 8.89 -0.78
CA ARG A 75 8.71 9.86 -0.43
C ARG A 75 7.61 9.25 0.44
N TRP A 76 7.37 7.96 0.29
CA TRP A 76 6.39 7.21 1.05
C TRP A 76 6.81 7.02 2.52
N GLN A 77 8.08 6.71 2.79
CA GLN A 77 8.56 6.39 4.14
C GLN A 77 8.29 7.50 5.19
N PRO A 78 8.47 8.81 4.90
CA PRO A 78 8.08 9.87 5.83
C PRO A 78 6.58 9.91 6.14
N LEU A 79 5.73 9.73 5.13
CA LEU A 79 4.27 9.73 5.29
C LEU A 79 3.82 8.49 6.08
N LEU A 80 4.38 7.32 5.79
CA LEU A 80 4.14 6.10 6.56
C LEU A 80 4.50 6.29 8.04
N LYS A 81 5.62 6.96 8.34
CA LYS A 81 6.02 7.27 9.72
C LYS A 81 5.02 8.18 10.43
N GLN A 82 4.45 9.17 9.73
CA GLN A 82 3.40 10.02 10.27
C GLN A 82 2.14 9.21 10.57
N MET A 83 1.70 8.36 9.63
CA MET A 83 0.56 7.46 9.84
C MET A 83 0.78 6.48 10.99
N LEU A 84 2.01 5.99 11.18
CA LEU A 84 2.41 5.13 12.31
C LEU A 84 2.19 5.81 13.68
N ALA A 85 2.48 7.11 13.75
CA ALA A 85 2.30 7.89 14.97
C ALA A 85 0.81 8.12 15.30
N LEU A 86 -0.05 8.12 14.28
CA LEU A 86 -1.50 8.27 14.43
C LEU A 86 -2.19 6.94 14.74
N ALA A 87 -1.74 5.83 14.11
CA ALA A 87 -2.38 4.53 14.17
C ALA A 87 -1.34 3.41 14.44
N PRO A 88 -1.17 2.96 15.70
CA PRO A 88 -0.19 1.94 16.07
C PRO A 88 -0.33 0.59 15.34
N ARG A 89 -1.53 0.22 14.85
CA ARG A 89 -1.71 -0.99 14.04
C ARG A 89 -0.85 -1.02 12.78
N MET A 90 -0.42 0.14 12.29
CA MET A 90 0.41 0.25 11.10
C MET A 90 1.85 -0.24 11.34
N ALA A 91 2.23 -0.53 12.59
CA ALA A 91 3.58 -0.94 13.00
C ALA A 91 4.24 -2.07 12.17
N PRO A 92 3.50 -3.06 11.62
CA PRO A 92 4.11 -4.10 10.80
C PRO A 92 4.61 -3.63 9.41
N TYR A 93 4.00 -2.59 8.83
CA TYR A 93 4.21 -2.24 7.42
C TYR A 93 5.63 -1.77 7.07
N PRO A 94 6.31 -0.92 7.86
CA PRO A 94 7.67 -0.48 7.52
C PRO A 94 8.66 -1.63 7.29
N ALA A 95 8.61 -2.66 8.14
CA ALA A 95 9.47 -3.83 7.99
C ALA A 95 9.13 -4.65 6.75
N ARG A 96 7.84 -4.80 6.42
CA ARG A 96 7.36 -5.53 5.24
C ARG A 96 7.79 -4.85 3.94
N PHE A 97 7.62 -3.53 3.84
CA PHE A 97 8.13 -2.76 2.70
C PHE A 97 9.65 -2.90 2.54
N ALA A 98 10.40 -2.79 3.64
CA ALA A 98 11.85 -2.93 3.61
C ALA A 98 12.29 -4.32 3.12
N VAL A 99 11.61 -5.39 3.55
CA VAL A 99 11.88 -6.76 3.09
C VAL A 99 11.59 -6.90 1.60
N ALA A 100 10.43 -6.43 1.12
CA ALA A 100 10.08 -6.48 -0.29
C ALA A 100 11.12 -5.74 -1.15
N LEU A 101 11.47 -4.51 -0.76
CA LEU A 101 12.45 -3.70 -1.47
C LEU A 101 13.85 -4.33 -1.49
N ALA A 102 14.27 -4.95 -0.38
CA ALA A 102 15.55 -5.66 -0.31
C ALA A 102 15.57 -6.89 -1.24
N LYS A 103 14.48 -7.64 -1.33
CA LYS A 103 14.34 -8.79 -2.25
C LYS A 103 14.38 -8.37 -3.71
N MET A 104 13.71 -7.27 -4.05
CA MET A 104 13.73 -6.69 -5.40
C MET A 104 15.14 -6.23 -5.78
N ARG A 105 15.85 -5.55 -4.87
CA ARG A 105 17.25 -5.15 -5.07
C ARG A 105 18.21 -6.33 -5.21
N ALA A 106 17.87 -7.49 -4.63
CA ALA A 106 18.62 -8.73 -4.81
C ALA A 106 18.30 -9.44 -6.14
N GLY A 107 17.47 -8.85 -7.00
CA GLY A 107 17.13 -9.38 -8.33
C GLY A 107 15.85 -10.22 -8.38
N ASP A 108 15.14 -10.40 -7.26
CA ASP A 108 13.88 -11.14 -7.23
C ASP A 108 12.70 -10.21 -7.57
N SER A 109 12.51 -10.00 -8.87
CA SER A 109 11.50 -9.09 -9.41
C SER A 109 10.05 -9.51 -9.12
N ALA A 110 9.83 -10.78 -8.72
CA ALA A 110 8.52 -11.25 -8.28
C ALA A 110 8.01 -10.49 -7.03
N TRP A 111 8.91 -9.94 -6.22
CA TRP A 111 8.55 -9.12 -5.05
C TRP A 111 8.02 -7.73 -5.40
N PHE A 112 7.92 -7.37 -6.68
CA PHE A 112 7.22 -6.16 -7.11
C PHE A 112 5.70 -6.32 -6.91
N ALA A 113 5.06 -7.19 -7.70
CA ALA A 113 3.59 -7.29 -7.78
C ALA A 113 2.99 -8.69 -7.60
N ARG A 114 3.77 -9.73 -7.26
CA ARG A 114 3.22 -11.09 -7.21
C ARG A 114 2.27 -11.28 -6.03
N PRO A 115 0.96 -11.56 -6.24
CA PRO A 115 -0.04 -11.52 -5.18
C PRO A 115 0.15 -12.53 -4.04
N ILE A 116 0.81 -13.66 -4.30
CA ILE A 116 1.05 -14.72 -3.30
C ILE A 116 2.20 -14.35 -2.36
N LEU A 117 3.11 -13.47 -2.80
CA LEU A 117 4.21 -13.00 -1.98
C LEU A 117 3.77 -11.80 -1.15
N ASP A 118 4.50 -11.54 -0.07
CA ASP A 118 4.48 -10.25 0.63
C ASP A 118 5.22 -9.19 -0.21
N SER A 119 4.82 -9.09 -1.48
CA SER A 119 5.39 -8.20 -2.49
C SER A 119 5.08 -6.76 -2.12
N TYR A 120 5.83 -5.82 -2.68
CA TYR A 120 5.63 -4.40 -2.42
C TYR A 120 4.17 -3.97 -2.70
N HIS A 121 3.60 -4.45 -3.82
CA HIS A 121 2.17 -4.28 -4.13
C HIS A 121 1.22 -4.88 -3.09
N THR A 122 1.44 -6.12 -2.64
CA THR A 122 0.58 -6.75 -1.63
C THR A 122 0.59 -5.95 -0.33
N VAL A 123 1.78 -5.57 0.14
CA VAL A 123 1.95 -4.74 1.35
C VAL A 123 1.25 -3.39 1.18
N TRP A 124 1.39 -2.75 0.01
CA TRP A 124 0.73 -1.50 -0.32
C TRP A 124 -0.79 -1.60 -0.30
N PHE A 125 -1.35 -2.64 -0.94
CA PHE A 125 -2.78 -2.90 -0.98
C PHE A 125 -3.36 -3.12 0.42
N GLU A 126 -2.73 -3.98 1.22
CA GLU A 126 -3.20 -4.24 2.59
C GLU A 126 -3.14 -2.99 3.47
N LEU A 127 -2.11 -2.15 3.32
CA LEU A 127 -2.04 -0.88 4.03
C LEU A 127 -3.16 0.06 3.59
N HIS A 128 -3.48 0.10 2.30
CA HIS A 128 -4.55 0.94 1.79
C HIS A 128 -5.91 0.51 2.39
N GLU A 129 -6.18 -0.80 2.46
CA GLU A 129 -7.38 -1.32 3.13
C GLU A 129 -7.48 -0.88 4.59
N ASP A 130 -6.37 -0.95 5.32
CA ASP A 130 -6.31 -0.52 6.71
C ASP A 130 -6.58 0.98 6.88
N LEU A 131 -6.09 1.83 5.97
CA LEU A 131 -6.35 3.27 5.97
C LEU A 131 -7.83 3.59 5.73
N ILE A 132 -8.45 2.93 4.74
CA ILE A 132 -9.88 3.06 4.44
C ILE A 132 -10.70 2.70 5.68
N GLY A 133 -10.37 1.58 6.33
CA GLY A 133 -11.04 1.12 7.55
C GLY A 133 -10.90 2.10 8.71
N LEU A 134 -9.70 2.65 8.93
CA LEU A 134 -9.45 3.62 10.00
C LEU A 134 -10.20 4.94 9.80
N LEU A 135 -10.36 5.38 8.56
CA LEU A 135 -11.14 6.58 8.24
C LEU A 135 -12.65 6.33 8.21
N GLY A 136 -13.09 5.08 8.43
CA GLY A 136 -14.50 4.70 8.31
C GLY A 136 -15.06 4.87 6.90
N LEU A 137 -14.19 4.89 5.89
CA LEU A 137 -14.56 4.94 4.48
C LEU A 137 -14.95 3.54 3.99
N SER A 138 -15.59 3.45 2.83
CA SER A 138 -15.84 2.18 2.17
C SER A 138 -14.96 2.00 0.94
N ARG A 139 -14.48 0.77 0.75
CA ARG A 139 -13.72 0.35 -0.42
C ARG A 139 -14.45 0.71 -1.70
N GLU A 140 -15.75 0.45 -1.74
CA GLU A 140 -16.59 0.66 -2.90
C GLU A 140 -16.70 2.15 -3.25
N ALA A 141 -16.84 3.02 -2.25
CA ALA A 141 -16.89 4.46 -2.46
C ALA A 141 -15.53 5.01 -2.94
N GLU A 142 -14.44 4.52 -2.35
CA GLU A 142 -13.10 4.91 -2.76
C GLU A 142 -12.79 4.41 -4.18
N ALA A 143 -13.22 3.19 -4.54
CA ALA A 143 -13.03 2.62 -5.86
C ALA A 143 -13.83 3.41 -6.91
N ALA A 144 -15.10 3.73 -6.61
CA ALA A 144 -15.92 4.59 -7.46
C ALA A 144 -15.33 5.98 -7.67
N ALA A 145 -14.50 6.45 -6.73
CA ALA A 145 -13.77 7.71 -6.85
C ALA A 145 -12.39 7.58 -7.53
N GLY A 146 -12.02 6.39 -8.02
CA GLY A 146 -10.72 6.08 -8.64
C GLY A 146 -9.56 5.96 -7.65
N ARG A 147 -9.83 6.08 -6.34
CA ARG A 147 -8.81 6.15 -5.30
C ARG A 147 -8.36 4.77 -4.83
N ALA A 148 -9.12 3.73 -5.16
CA ALA A 148 -8.99 2.39 -4.61
C ALA A 148 -8.95 1.25 -5.63
N GLU A 149 -9.17 1.49 -6.92
CA GLU A 149 -9.16 0.42 -7.94
C GLU A 149 -7.89 -0.43 -7.99
#